data_AF-A0A935D2R1-F1
#
_entry.id   AF-A0A935D2R1-F1
#
_cell.length_a   1.000
_cell.length_b   1.000
_cell.length_c   1.000
_cell.angle_alpha   90.00
_cell.angle_beta   90.00
_cell.angle_gamma   90.00
#
_symmetry.space_group_name_H-M   'P 1'
#
loop_
_entity.id
_entity.type
_entity.pdbx_description
1 polymer ?
#
loop_
_entity_poly.entity_id
_entity_poly.type
_entity_poly.pdbx_seq_one_letter_code
_entity_poly.pdbx_strand_id
1 'polypeptide(L)'
;MQYACFLAWALAACAGGAVEGPRPSREVSEGPLAAYLHEPAFRRRELEASLVSSTNGYAQRRLAAYTEERWGALPEWNPRTAPARFGAAEPSRASLRALSLPRGAGSPSEAELLELGRAAFVAYPLQIATYLRPALARADASARYGLDERDGEVNGVVVAEAAGGALVLALTCATCHSTVEGARWVPGKTNARLRIDRLIADEGGGGPEPWGPGRVDVTSDGVENPTAITDLRPVRFQVNLHKAATVRNGLVPLAIRIETLCITSLGESHRPPREVALGLALYVRSFGEELGPPEAAGRGREVFSRECGGCHAGEGLTGPAVPLAAVRGNAPILESPERTTGTARVPSLRGVSDRVPLLSAGEAPSLEALLAPLMPGAAPRGHTFGQALSSDDRASLLAYLRALK
;
A
#
# COMPACT_ATOMS: atom_id res chain seq x y z
N MET A 1 -30.44 -54.47 -39.52
CA MET A 1 -31.75 -53.90 -39.14
C MET A 1 -31.49 -52.49 -38.61
N GLN A 2 -32.02 -51.47 -39.29
CA GLN A 2 -32.14 -50.03 -38.93
C GLN A 2 -30.85 -49.22 -38.62
N TYR A 3 -30.31 -48.45 -39.59
CA TYR A 3 -30.65 -47.08 -40.06
C TYR A 3 -29.97 -45.96 -39.23
N ALA A 4 -28.98 -45.27 -39.83
CA ALA A 4 -29.02 -43.83 -40.21
C ALA A 4 -28.39 -42.92 -39.12
N CYS A 5 -27.76 -41.77 -39.33
CA CYS A 5 -27.53 -40.88 -40.49
C CYS A 5 -26.67 -39.67 -40.01
N PHE A 6 -25.85 -39.08 -40.91
CA PHE A 6 -25.27 -37.71 -40.92
C PHE A 6 -24.41 -37.24 -39.70
N LEU A 7 -23.35 -36.43 -39.79
CA LEU A 7 -22.98 -35.33 -40.68
C LEU A 7 -21.45 -35.12 -40.62
N ALA A 8 -20.85 -34.72 -41.74
CA ALA A 8 -19.47 -34.27 -41.87
C ALA A 8 -19.22 -32.89 -41.23
N TRP A 9 -17.97 -32.57 -40.86
CA TRP A 9 -17.24 -31.40 -41.36
C TRP A 9 -15.79 -31.29 -40.83
N ALA A 10 -14.93 -30.89 -41.77
CA ALA A 10 -13.54 -30.41 -41.72
C ALA A 10 -12.86 -30.09 -40.36
N LEU A 11 -11.69 -30.71 -40.15
CA LEU A 11 -10.61 -30.18 -39.30
C LEU A 11 -9.63 -29.43 -40.20
N ALA A 12 -9.66 -28.09 -40.12
CA ALA A 12 -8.71 -27.20 -40.77
C ALA A 12 -7.75 -26.59 -39.74
N ALA A 13 -6.46 -26.68 -40.06
CA ALA A 13 -5.36 -25.80 -39.69
C ALA A 13 -5.04 -25.59 -38.19
N CYS A 14 -4.05 -26.35 -37.72
CA CYS A 14 -3.14 -25.92 -36.66
C CYS A 14 -2.32 -24.72 -37.14
N ALA A 15 -2.70 -23.50 -36.72
CA ALA A 15 -1.79 -22.36 -36.73
C ALA A 15 -1.22 -22.21 -35.33
N GLY A 16 0.09 -22.41 -35.21
CA GLY A 16 0.83 -22.38 -33.96
C GLY A 16 0.70 -21.04 -33.25
N GLY A 17 0.10 -21.06 -32.06
CA GLY A 17 0.34 -20.03 -31.06
C GLY A 17 1.78 -20.17 -30.61
N ALA A 18 2.62 -19.21 -30.99
CA ALA A 18 3.90 -19.03 -30.35
C ALA A 18 3.65 -18.82 -28.86
N VAL A 19 4.08 -19.79 -28.06
CA VAL A 19 4.25 -19.59 -26.62
C VAL A 19 5.30 -18.50 -26.50
N GLU A 20 4.90 -17.29 -26.13
CA GLU A 20 5.85 -16.25 -25.72
C GLU A 20 6.67 -16.85 -24.57
N GLY A 21 7.92 -17.21 -24.87
CA GLY A 21 8.88 -17.61 -23.85
C GLY A 21 9.05 -16.49 -22.83
N PRO A 22 9.54 -16.79 -21.62
CA PRO A 22 9.81 -15.77 -20.61
C PRO A 22 10.65 -14.65 -21.23
N ARG A 23 10.15 -13.41 -21.17
CA ARG A 23 10.90 -12.24 -21.63
C ARG A 23 12.27 -12.25 -20.96
N PRO A 24 13.37 -12.04 -21.70
CA PRO A 24 14.69 -12.03 -21.11
C PRO A 24 14.73 -10.99 -20.00
N SER A 25 15.17 -11.41 -18.81
CA SER A 25 15.37 -10.54 -17.65
C SER A 25 16.32 -9.42 -18.04
N ARG A 26 15.83 -8.18 -18.02
CA ARG A 26 16.65 -7.01 -18.32
C ARG A 26 17.59 -6.76 -17.15
N GLU A 27 18.90 -6.83 -17.41
CA GLU A 27 19.89 -6.39 -16.44
C GLU A 27 19.70 -4.91 -16.12
N VAL A 28 19.87 -4.56 -14.85
CA VAL A 28 19.81 -3.18 -14.35
C VAL A 28 21.19 -2.52 -14.44
N SER A 29 22.03 -2.92 -15.39
CA SER A 29 23.37 -2.37 -15.55
C SER A 29 23.34 -0.91 -16.02
N GLU A 30 22.25 -0.45 -16.63
CA GLU A 30 22.04 0.93 -17.05
C GLU A 30 20.61 1.42 -16.78
N GLY A 31 20.48 2.70 -16.43
CA GLY A 31 19.18 3.38 -16.30
C GLY A 31 18.77 3.74 -14.86
N PRO A 32 17.50 4.17 -14.66
CA PRO A 32 17.05 4.76 -13.40
C PRO A 32 17.17 3.86 -12.17
N LEU A 33 17.08 2.54 -12.36
CA LEU A 33 17.21 1.56 -11.29
C LEU A 33 18.68 1.44 -10.81
N ALA A 34 19.62 1.38 -11.75
CA ALA A 34 21.06 1.38 -11.46
C ALA A 34 21.47 2.67 -10.76
N ALA A 35 21.01 3.81 -11.29
CA ALA A 35 21.29 5.12 -10.74
C ALA A 35 20.70 5.28 -9.32
N TYR A 36 19.50 4.74 -9.06
CA TYR A 36 18.98 4.70 -7.70
C TYR A 36 19.89 3.93 -6.73
N LEU A 37 20.46 2.79 -7.13
CA LEU A 37 21.33 1.99 -6.26
C LEU A 37 22.69 2.66 -6.02
N HIS A 38 23.30 3.22 -7.07
CA HIS A 38 24.72 3.58 -7.06
C HIS A 38 25.01 5.08 -7.06
N GLU A 39 24.04 5.94 -7.41
CA GLU A 39 24.27 7.38 -7.57
C GLU A 39 23.52 8.22 -6.52
N PRO A 40 24.19 8.68 -5.44
CA PRO A 40 23.59 9.57 -4.45
C PRO A 40 22.97 10.83 -5.05
N ALA A 41 23.65 11.46 -6.00
CA ALA A 41 23.18 12.67 -6.65
C ALA A 41 21.88 12.43 -7.44
N PHE A 42 21.72 11.25 -8.05
CA PHE A 42 20.48 10.87 -8.71
C PHE A 42 19.33 10.73 -7.71
N ARG A 43 19.52 9.96 -6.62
CA ARG A 43 18.53 9.83 -5.55
C ARG A 43 18.11 11.17 -4.99
N ARG A 44 19.07 12.09 -4.81
CA ARG A 44 18.80 13.43 -4.29
C ARG A 44 17.93 14.25 -5.24
N ARG A 45 18.27 14.30 -6.53
CA ARG A 45 17.48 15.01 -7.54
C ARG A 45 16.05 14.47 -7.64
N GLU A 46 15.89 13.15 -7.61
CA GLU A 46 14.58 12.50 -7.67
C GLU A 46 13.73 12.80 -6.42
N LEU A 47 14.34 12.83 -5.23
CA LEU A 47 13.65 13.28 -4.02
C LEU A 47 13.13 14.72 -4.21
N GLU A 48 14.00 15.66 -4.58
CA GLU A 48 13.65 17.08 -4.75
C GLU A 48 12.56 17.29 -5.80
N ALA A 49 12.70 16.64 -6.97
CA ALA A 49 11.73 16.73 -8.06
C ALA A 49 10.36 16.12 -7.70
N SER A 50 10.34 15.12 -6.82
CA SER A 50 9.11 14.44 -6.41
C SER A 50 8.31 15.21 -5.36
N LEU A 51 8.92 16.08 -4.55
CA LEU A 51 8.21 16.82 -3.51
C LEU A 51 7.26 17.84 -4.13
N VAL A 52 5.99 17.81 -3.72
CA VAL A 52 4.97 18.78 -4.17
C VAL A 52 5.11 20.12 -3.45
N SER A 53 5.60 20.08 -2.21
CA SER A 53 5.95 21.26 -1.41
C SER A 53 7.27 20.99 -0.67
N SER A 54 8.06 22.04 -0.46
CA SER A 54 9.26 22.04 0.38
C SER A 54 9.03 22.62 1.79
N THR A 55 7.82 23.08 2.10
CA THR A 55 7.55 23.86 3.31
C THR A 55 6.96 23.07 4.48
N ASN A 56 6.42 21.87 4.24
CA ASN A 56 5.90 21.01 5.31
C ASN A 56 7.00 20.19 5.99
N GLY A 57 6.73 19.73 7.21
CA GLY A 57 7.70 18.98 8.03
C GLY A 57 8.22 17.71 7.35
N TYR A 58 7.36 16.99 6.60
CA TYR A 58 7.76 15.85 5.79
C TYR A 58 8.91 16.19 4.84
N ALA A 59 8.72 17.23 4.03
CA ALA A 59 9.64 17.64 2.99
C ALA A 59 10.93 18.20 3.60
N GLN A 60 10.81 19.10 4.57
CA GLN A 60 11.96 19.71 5.24
C GLN A 60 12.88 18.68 5.88
N ARG A 61 12.32 17.69 6.60
CA ARG A 61 13.12 16.61 7.21
C ARG A 61 13.91 15.84 6.15
N ARG A 62 13.28 15.49 5.03
CA ARG A 62 13.92 14.71 3.95
C ARG A 62 14.95 15.52 3.19
N LEU A 63 14.66 16.78 2.89
CA LEU A 63 15.61 17.70 2.27
C LEU A 63 16.83 17.93 3.18
N ALA A 64 16.66 17.94 4.50
CA ALA A 64 17.75 18.13 5.45
C ALA A 64 18.55 16.86 5.76
N ALA A 65 17.94 15.67 5.69
CA ALA A 65 18.55 14.43 6.18
C ALA A 65 18.92 13.42 5.08
N TYR A 66 18.28 13.47 3.91
CA TYR A 66 18.55 12.55 2.81
C TYR A 66 19.78 13.00 2.00
N THR A 67 20.96 12.79 2.61
CA THR A 67 22.31 12.99 2.05
C THR A 67 23.20 11.80 2.46
N GLU A 68 24.37 11.63 1.83
CA GLU A 68 25.27 10.52 2.18
C GLU A 68 25.94 10.72 3.55
N GLU A 69 26.10 11.95 4.01
CA GLU A 69 26.70 12.28 5.32
C GLU A 69 25.73 12.05 6.49
N ARG A 70 24.43 11.94 6.20
CA ARG A 70 23.37 11.74 7.20
C ARG A 70 22.72 10.40 7.02
N TRP A 71 21.52 10.35 6.43
CA TRP A 71 20.78 9.10 6.30
C TRP A 71 21.50 8.06 5.43
N GLY A 72 22.33 8.46 4.46
CA GLY A 72 23.14 7.51 3.68
C GLY A 72 24.27 6.86 4.47
N ALA A 73 24.81 7.54 5.50
CA ALA A 73 25.85 7.04 6.39
C ALA A 73 25.32 6.12 7.50
N LEU A 74 23.98 6.02 7.66
CA LEU A 74 23.40 5.11 8.64
C LEU A 74 23.82 3.66 8.34
N PRO A 75 24.05 2.83 9.38
CA PRO A 75 24.34 1.42 9.19
C PRO A 75 23.20 0.72 8.46
N GLU A 76 23.56 -0.13 7.50
CA GLU A 76 22.60 -1.01 6.84
C GLU A 76 22.09 -2.07 7.80
N TRP A 77 20.78 -2.24 7.86
CA TRP A 77 20.15 -3.25 8.68
C TRP A 77 19.36 -4.24 7.83
N ASN A 78 19.90 -5.45 7.69
CA ASN A 78 19.23 -6.62 7.13
C ASN A 78 19.13 -7.71 8.20
N PRO A 79 18.23 -7.55 9.19
CA PRO A 79 18.15 -8.46 10.32
C PRO A 79 17.72 -9.85 9.90
N ARG A 80 18.09 -10.84 10.71
CA ARG A 80 17.49 -12.17 10.61
C ARG A 80 16.10 -12.13 11.25
N THR A 81 15.10 -12.65 10.55
CA THR A 81 13.72 -12.68 11.02
C THR A 81 13.11 -14.08 10.97
N ALA A 82 12.07 -14.30 11.74
CA ALA A 82 11.17 -15.44 11.63
C ALA A 82 9.72 -14.96 11.82
N PRO A 83 8.73 -15.62 11.19
CA PRO A 83 7.33 -15.28 11.37
C PRO A 83 6.87 -15.51 12.82
N ALA A 84 5.98 -14.64 13.30
CA ALA A 84 5.33 -14.80 14.59
C ALA A 84 4.10 -15.71 14.50
N ARG A 85 3.72 -16.34 15.61
CA ARG A 85 2.53 -17.21 15.72
C ARG A 85 1.76 -16.90 16.99
N PHE A 86 0.44 -17.03 16.97
CA PHE A 86 -0.39 -16.85 18.17
C PHE A 86 -0.08 -17.94 19.21
N GLY A 87 0.03 -17.55 20.48
CA GLY A 87 0.25 -18.46 21.61
C GLY A 87 1.56 -19.25 21.59
N ALA A 88 2.43 -19.04 20.59
CA ALA A 88 3.68 -19.77 20.47
C ALA A 88 4.79 -19.13 21.30
N ALA A 89 5.74 -19.97 21.74
CA ALA A 89 7.00 -19.49 22.30
C ALA A 89 7.79 -18.72 21.24
N GLU A 90 8.69 -17.84 21.71
CA GLU A 90 9.60 -17.10 20.84
C GLU A 90 10.44 -18.08 19.99
N PRO A 91 10.62 -17.84 18.67
CA PRO A 91 11.37 -18.73 17.81
C PRO A 91 12.84 -18.81 18.24
N SER A 92 13.46 -19.97 18.01
CA SER A 92 14.88 -20.12 18.29
C SER A 92 15.73 -19.24 17.35
N ARG A 93 16.86 -18.73 17.83
CA ARG A 93 17.79 -17.96 16.97
C ARG A 93 18.25 -18.74 15.75
N ALA A 94 18.25 -20.07 15.81
CA ALA A 94 18.63 -20.93 14.70
C ALA A 94 17.60 -20.92 13.55
N SER A 95 16.34 -20.54 13.79
CA SER A 95 15.32 -20.46 12.73
C SER A 95 15.29 -19.11 12.00
N LEU A 96 15.87 -18.06 12.56
CA LEU A 96 15.90 -16.73 11.96
C LEU A 96 16.68 -16.73 10.64
N ARG A 97 16.22 -15.99 9.63
CA ARG A 97 16.86 -15.85 8.31
C ARG A 97 16.88 -14.39 7.88
N ALA A 98 18.01 -13.93 7.35
CA ALA A 98 18.09 -12.60 6.74
C ALA A 98 17.58 -12.68 5.28
N LEU A 99 17.18 -11.55 4.71
CA LEU A 99 16.84 -11.49 3.30
C LEU A 99 18.09 -11.78 2.45
N SER A 100 17.91 -12.56 1.38
CA SER A 100 18.97 -12.81 0.41
C SER A 100 19.09 -11.58 -0.50
N LEU A 101 20.12 -10.78 -0.26
CA LEU A 101 20.40 -9.61 -1.09
C LEU A 101 21.14 -10.05 -2.36
N PRO A 102 20.76 -9.57 -3.54
CA PRO A 102 21.47 -9.85 -4.78
C PRO A 102 22.80 -9.08 -4.78
N ARG A 103 23.81 -9.63 -4.11
CA ARG A 103 25.16 -9.06 -3.99
C ARG A 103 26.11 -9.87 -4.88
N GLY A 104 26.65 -9.22 -5.92
CA GLY A 104 27.58 -9.81 -6.89
C GLY A 104 28.31 -8.74 -7.70
N ALA A 105 29.21 -9.15 -8.60
CA ALA A 105 29.97 -8.22 -9.45
C ALA A 105 29.11 -7.50 -10.51
N GLY A 106 27.85 -7.89 -10.68
CA GLY A 106 26.89 -7.27 -11.60
C GLY A 106 25.74 -6.59 -10.85
N SER A 107 25.06 -5.65 -11.53
CA SER A 107 23.84 -5.03 -11.04
C SER A 107 22.69 -6.06 -10.99
N PRO A 108 21.86 -6.06 -9.93
CA PRO A 108 20.77 -7.02 -9.79
C PRO A 108 19.73 -6.83 -10.89
N SER A 109 19.21 -7.90 -11.49
CA SER A 109 18.12 -7.82 -12.46
C SER A 109 16.81 -7.32 -11.82
N GLU A 110 15.89 -6.80 -12.64
CA GLU A 110 14.57 -6.39 -12.16
C GLU A 110 13.79 -7.55 -11.52
N ALA A 111 13.95 -8.77 -12.04
CA ALA A 111 13.32 -9.97 -11.51
C ALA A 111 13.86 -10.35 -10.11
N GLU A 112 15.17 -10.25 -9.89
CA GLU A 112 15.77 -10.48 -8.56
C GLU A 112 15.30 -9.45 -7.54
N LEU A 113 15.20 -8.18 -7.94
CA LEU A 113 14.66 -7.12 -7.09
C LEU A 113 13.17 -7.33 -6.79
N LEU A 114 12.38 -7.78 -7.76
CA LEU A 114 10.96 -8.09 -7.57
C LEU A 114 10.76 -9.21 -6.55
N GLU A 115 11.54 -10.29 -6.64
CA GLU A 115 11.48 -11.40 -5.69
C GLU A 115 12.02 -11.02 -4.30
N LEU A 116 13.07 -10.19 -4.24
CA LEU A 116 13.49 -9.58 -2.98
C LEU A 116 12.37 -8.73 -2.37
N GLY A 117 11.66 -7.94 -3.18
CA GLY A 117 10.51 -7.15 -2.79
C GLY A 117 9.37 -8.00 -2.22
N ARG A 118 9.05 -9.12 -2.89
CA ARG A 118 8.04 -10.09 -2.44
C ARG A 118 8.40 -10.65 -1.06
N ALA A 119 9.65 -11.06 -0.87
CA ALA A 119 10.12 -11.58 0.42
C ALA A 119 10.12 -10.48 1.50
N ALA A 120 10.64 -9.30 1.17
CA ALA A 120 10.70 -8.16 2.09
C ALA A 120 9.31 -7.69 2.54
N PHE A 121 8.30 -7.77 1.69
CA PHE A 121 6.94 -7.32 1.99
C PHE A 121 6.35 -8.00 3.22
N VAL A 122 6.72 -9.27 3.45
CA VAL A 122 6.23 -10.10 4.57
C VAL A 122 7.27 -10.31 5.67
N ALA A 123 8.55 -10.07 5.41
CA ALA A 123 9.64 -10.44 6.31
C ALA A 123 10.52 -9.27 6.79
N TYR A 124 10.51 -8.12 6.11
CA TYR A 124 11.34 -6.97 6.48
C TYR A 124 10.70 -6.18 7.63
N PRO A 125 11.36 -6.07 8.80
CA PRO A 125 10.79 -5.40 9.96
C PRO A 125 10.80 -3.88 9.73
N LEU A 126 9.61 -3.33 9.52
CA LEU A 126 9.43 -1.91 9.25
C LEU A 126 9.32 -1.09 10.53
N GLN A 127 8.59 -1.60 11.52
CA GLN A 127 8.33 -0.91 12.78
C GLN A 127 8.39 -1.89 13.94
N ILE A 128 9.29 -1.64 14.89
CA ILE A 128 9.33 -2.38 16.15
C ILE A 128 8.05 -2.06 16.94
N ALA A 129 7.36 -3.11 17.39
CA ALA A 129 6.03 -3.02 17.97
C ALA A 129 5.95 -3.87 19.23
N THR A 130 6.34 -3.28 20.37
CA THR A 130 6.38 -3.95 21.67
C THR A 130 5.00 -4.40 22.14
N TYR A 131 3.94 -3.64 21.79
CA TYR A 131 2.53 -3.97 22.07
C TYR A 131 2.08 -5.33 21.53
N LEU A 132 2.79 -5.89 20.53
CA LEU A 132 2.39 -7.18 19.96
C LEU A 132 2.64 -8.34 20.92
N ARG A 133 3.61 -8.25 21.83
CA ARG A 133 3.95 -9.38 22.72
C ARG A 133 2.77 -9.82 23.59
N PRO A 134 2.13 -8.94 24.39
CA PRO A 134 0.96 -9.35 25.17
C PRO A 134 -0.23 -9.71 24.27
N ALA A 135 -0.39 -9.05 23.11
CA ALA A 135 -1.48 -9.33 22.19
C ALA A 135 -1.42 -10.75 21.61
N LEU A 136 -0.24 -11.19 21.16
CA LEU A 136 -0.04 -12.50 20.55
C LEU A 136 -0.21 -13.68 21.53
N ALA A 137 -0.09 -13.43 22.83
CA ALA A 137 -0.35 -14.43 23.86
C ALA A 137 -1.84 -14.70 24.09
N ARG A 138 -2.74 -13.89 23.52
CA ARG A 138 -4.19 -14.02 23.72
C ARG A 138 -4.82 -15.00 22.76
N ALA A 139 -5.76 -15.81 23.27
CA ALA A 139 -6.54 -16.73 22.44
C ALA A 139 -7.50 -16.01 21.45
N ASP A 140 -7.94 -14.79 21.78
CA ASP A 140 -8.86 -13.98 20.95
C ASP A 140 -8.14 -12.93 20.07
N ALA A 141 -6.80 -12.98 19.97
CA ALA A 141 -5.98 -11.93 19.37
C ALA A 141 -6.39 -11.58 17.93
N SER A 142 -6.62 -12.59 17.09
CA SER A 142 -7.03 -12.37 15.69
C SER A 142 -8.35 -11.60 15.59
N ALA A 143 -9.38 -12.03 16.31
CA ALA A 143 -10.68 -11.39 16.31
C ALA A 143 -10.66 -10.00 16.97
N ARG A 144 -9.91 -9.85 18.06
CA ARG A 144 -9.82 -8.60 18.84
C ARG A 144 -9.06 -7.50 18.12
N TYR A 145 -7.96 -7.86 17.45
CA TYR A 145 -7.03 -6.90 16.85
C TYR A 145 -7.06 -6.87 15.32
N GLY A 146 -7.85 -7.74 14.68
CA GLY A 146 -7.86 -7.87 13.22
C GLY A 146 -6.52 -8.30 12.65
N LEU A 147 -5.76 -9.11 13.40
CA LEU A 147 -4.52 -9.72 12.93
C LEU A 147 -4.89 -10.98 12.14
N ASP A 148 -4.63 -10.96 10.84
CA ASP A 148 -4.90 -12.10 9.95
C ASP A 148 -3.89 -13.22 10.19
N GLU A 149 -4.31 -14.47 9.99
CA GLU A 149 -3.44 -15.64 10.01
C GLU A 149 -3.26 -16.18 8.59
N ARG A 150 -2.03 -16.54 8.25
CA ARG A 150 -1.64 -17.14 6.97
C ARG A 150 -0.71 -18.31 7.26
N ASP A 151 -1.09 -19.52 6.85
CA ASP A 151 -0.26 -20.73 7.00
C ASP A 151 0.20 -21.00 8.45
N GLY A 152 -0.66 -20.70 9.44
CA GLY A 152 -0.34 -20.84 10.87
C GLY A 152 0.55 -19.72 11.44
N GLU A 153 0.75 -18.64 10.68
CA GLU A 153 1.59 -17.50 11.03
C GLU A 153 0.77 -16.20 11.05
N VAL A 154 1.13 -15.27 11.92
CA VAL A 154 0.46 -13.97 11.99
C VAL A 154 0.91 -13.13 10.80
N ASN A 155 -0.03 -12.78 9.93
CA ASN A 155 0.24 -12.12 8.65
C ASN A 155 1.00 -10.80 8.86
N GLY A 156 2.22 -10.77 8.33
CA GLY A 156 3.10 -9.61 8.36
C GLY A 156 3.72 -9.28 9.72
N VAL A 157 3.59 -10.14 10.74
CA VAL A 157 4.29 -9.94 12.02
C VAL A 157 5.49 -10.87 12.10
N VAL A 158 6.66 -10.30 12.41
CA VAL A 158 7.91 -11.03 12.53
C VAL A 158 8.59 -10.82 13.87
N VAL A 159 9.34 -11.82 14.29
CA VAL A 159 10.39 -11.70 15.31
C VAL A 159 11.71 -11.40 14.59
N ALA A 160 12.38 -10.31 14.95
CA ALA A 160 13.61 -9.84 14.34
C ALA A 160 14.75 -9.77 15.35
N GLU A 161 15.96 -10.06 14.90
CA GLU A 161 17.18 -9.82 15.67
C GLU A 161 17.60 -8.35 15.56
N ALA A 162 17.44 -7.60 16.66
CA ALA A 162 17.88 -6.21 16.75
C ALA A 162 19.41 -6.10 16.77
N ALA A 163 19.96 -4.90 16.52
CA ALA A 163 21.41 -4.67 16.45
C ALA A 163 22.18 -5.09 17.73
N GLY A 164 21.54 -5.02 18.91
CA GLY A 164 22.10 -5.52 20.18
C GLY A 164 21.90 -7.02 20.43
N GLY A 165 21.42 -7.78 19.44
CA GLY A 165 21.13 -9.20 19.53
C GLY A 165 19.83 -9.54 20.26
N ALA A 166 19.06 -8.57 20.76
CA ALA A 166 17.74 -8.83 21.35
C ALA A 166 16.73 -9.25 20.28
N LEU A 167 15.79 -10.14 20.64
CA LEU A 167 14.67 -10.49 19.77
C LEU A 167 13.51 -9.54 20.01
N VAL A 168 13.03 -8.90 18.95
CA VAL A 168 11.96 -7.91 18.99
C VAL A 168 10.84 -8.30 18.03
N LEU A 169 9.59 -7.99 18.39
CA LEU A 169 8.47 -8.10 17.48
C LEU A 169 8.39 -6.85 16.61
N ALA A 170 8.11 -7.06 15.33
CA ALA A 170 7.97 -5.98 14.37
C ALA A 170 6.84 -6.23 13.39
N LEU A 171 6.24 -5.12 12.95
CA LEU A 171 5.32 -5.08 11.82
C LEU A 171 6.11 -5.01 10.52
N THR A 172 5.58 -5.66 9.48
CA THR A 172 6.05 -5.54 8.09
C THR A 172 5.00 -4.80 7.25
N CYS A 173 5.29 -4.56 5.97
CA CYS A 173 4.31 -3.96 5.06
C CYS A 173 3.00 -4.78 4.98
N ALA A 174 3.11 -6.11 5.05
CA ALA A 174 1.98 -7.02 4.94
C ALA A 174 0.95 -6.89 6.08
N THR A 175 1.32 -6.44 7.29
CA THR A 175 0.35 -6.33 8.40
C THR A 175 -0.79 -5.38 8.07
N CYS A 176 -0.45 -4.24 7.45
CA CYS A 176 -1.42 -3.22 7.08
C CYS A 176 -1.90 -3.40 5.64
N HIS A 177 -1.00 -3.76 4.72
CA HIS A 177 -1.26 -3.74 3.28
C HIS A 177 -1.46 -5.11 2.65
N SER A 178 -1.88 -6.10 3.44
CA SER A 178 -2.43 -7.35 2.90
C SER A 178 -3.52 -7.87 3.81
N THR A 179 -4.40 -8.70 3.25
CA THR A 179 -5.42 -9.39 4.05
C THR A 179 -5.53 -10.85 3.63
N VAL A 180 -6.15 -11.66 4.48
CA VAL A 180 -6.50 -13.04 4.20
C VAL A 180 -8.03 -13.14 4.09
N GLU A 181 -8.50 -13.55 2.91
CA GLU A 181 -9.91 -13.75 2.58
C GLU A 181 -10.19 -15.22 2.38
N GLY A 182 -10.83 -15.85 3.37
CA GLY A 182 -10.94 -17.31 3.41
C GLY A 182 -9.55 -17.95 3.49
N ALA A 183 -9.18 -18.73 2.47
CA ALA A 183 -7.85 -19.33 2.36
C ALA A 183 -6.88 -18.53 1.47
N ARG A 184 -7.33 -17.41 0.88
CA ARG A 184 -6.53 -16.63 -0.08
C ARG A 184 -5.86 -15.45 0.62
N TRP A 185 -4.55 -15.36 0.49
CA TRP A 185 -3.81 -14.14 0.79
C TRP A 185 -3.90 -13.15 -0.38
N VAL A 186 -4.22 -11.89 -0.08
CA VAL A 186 -4.37 -10.80 -1.06
C VAL A 186 -3.36 -9.69 -0.74
N PRO A 187 -2.18 -9.69 -1.37
CA PRO A 187 -1.20 -8.63 -1.17
C PRO A 187 -1.68 -7.31 -1.77
N GLY A 188 -1.25 -6.20 -1.17
CA GLY A 188 -1.64 -4.85 -1.57
C GLY A 188 -3.01 -4.40 -1.06
N LYS A 189 -3.95 -5.33 -0.85
CA LYS A 189 -5.28 -5.01 -0.29
C LYS A 189 -5.17 -4.68 1.19
N THR A 190 -5.80 -3.59 1.60
CA THR A 190 -5.75 -3.12 2.99
C THR A 190 -6.35 -4.13 3.98
N ASN A 191 -5.72 -4.31 5.14
CA ASN A 191 -6.33 -5.00 6.27
C ASN A 191 -7.33 -4.07 6.97
N ALA A 192 -8.57 -4.09 6.48
CA ALA A 192 -9.65 -3.25 6.99
C ALA A 192 -10.08 -3.57 8.43
N ARG A 193 -9.63 -4.69 9.00
CA ARG A 193 -9.98 -5.13 10.36
C ARG A 193 -8.93 -4.76 11.40
N LEU A 194 -7.70 -4.44 10.97
CA LEU A 194 -6.57 -4.18 11.85
C LEU A 194 -6.88 -3.07 12.87
N ARG A 195 -6.57 -3.33 14.15
CA ARG A 195 -6.78 -2.42 15.29
C ARG A 195 -5.46 -2.04 15.95
N ILE A 196 -4.63 -1.25 15.27
CA ILE A 196 -3.40 -0.70 15.86
C ILE A 196 -3.73 0.18 17.07
N ASP A 197 -4.80 0.97 16.97
CA ASP A 197 -5.37 1.76 18.07
C ASP A 197 -5.58 0.93 19.34
N ARG A 198 -6.20 -0.24 19.20
CA ARG A 198 -6.51 -1.13 20.32
C ARG A 198 -5.28 -1.88 20.83
N LEU A 199 -4.35 -2.24 19.96
CA LEU A 199 -3.07 -2.85 20.35
C LEU A 199 -2.28 -1.90 21.26
N ILE A 200 -2.16 -0.64 20.87
CA ILE A 200 -1.46 0.39 21.66
C ILE A 200 -2.20 0.66 22.96
N ALA A 201 -3.53 0.83 22.91
CA ALA A 201 -4.33 1.09 24.11
C ALA A 201 -4.27 -0.06 25.13
N ASP A 202 -4.32 -1.32 24.68
CA ASP A 202 -4.22 -2.48 25.56
C ASP A 202 -2.81 -2.64 26.17
N GLU A 203 -1.72 -2.27 25.47
CA GLU A 203 -0.35 -2.24 26.03
C GLU A 203 -0.20 -1.13 27.09
N GLY A 204 -0.71 0.06 26.80
CA GLY A 204 -0.59 1.24 27.67
C GLY A 204 -1.46 1.22 28.93
N GLY A 205 -2.28 0.18 29.14
CA GLY A 205 -3.22 0.09 30.26
C GLY A 205 -4.49 0.94 30.08
N GLY A 206 -4.82 1.31 28.85
CA GLY A 206 -5.89 2.24 28.48
C GLY A 206 -5.35 3.44 27.70
N GLY A 207 -6.22 4.09 26.92
CA GLY A 207 -5.85 5.23 26.07
C GLY A 207 -7.09 6.02 25.63
N PRO A 208 -6.93 7.06 24.79
CA PRO A 208 -8.06 7.78 24.20
C PRO A 208 -8.98 6.86 23.40
N GLU A 209 -10.15 7.37 23.03
CA GLU A 209 -11.16 6.58 22.32
C GLU A 209 -10.56 5.95 21.05
N PRO A 210 -10.70 4.62 20.86
CA PRO A 210 -10.05 3.94 19.75
C PRO A 210 -10.54 4.45 18.39
N TRP A 211 -9.62 4.83 17.50
CA TRP A 211 -9.95 5.40 16.18
C TRP A 211 -10.75 4.46 15.27
N GLY A 212 -10.74 3.16 15.56
CA GLY A 212 -11.48 2.13 14.85
C GLY A 212 -10.62 1.32 13.87
N PRO A 213 -11.22 0.28 13.26
CA PRO A 213 -10.53 -0.66 12.39
C PRO A 213 -10.04 -0.07 11.07
N GLY A 214 -8.95 -0.63 10.56
CA GLY A 214 -8.38 -0.29 9.27
C GLY A 214 -7.74 1.09 9.23
N ARG A 215 -7.37 1.64 10.39
CA ARG A 215 -6.78 2.98 10.53
C ARG A 215 -5.44 2.92 11.23
N VAL A 216 -4.55 3.82 10.83
CA VAL A 216 -3.23 4.01 11.42
C VAL A 216 -2.89 5.49 11.46
N ASP A 217 -2.19 5.88 12.51
CA ASP A 217 -1.47 7.15 12.53
C ASP A 217 0.00 6.88 12.14
N VAL A 218 0.46 7.62 11.14
CA VAL A 218 1.81 7.52 10.57
C VAL A 218 2.53 8.86 10.62
N THR A 219 1.97 9.86 11.29
CA THR A 219 2.70 11.07 11.66
C THR A 219 3.36 10.88 13.02
N SER A 220 4.46 11.59 13.22
CA SER A 220 5.20 11.60 14.48
C SER A 220 5.31 13.05 14.96
N ASP A 221 4.21 13.78 14.83
CA ASP A 221 4.03 15.18 15.24
C ASP A 221 3.43 15.33 16.64
N GLY A 222 3.13 14.23 17.32
CA GLY A 222 2.47 14.26 18.62
C GLY A 222 0.99 14.66 18.55
N VAL A 223 0.42 14.70 17.33
CA VAL A 223 -1.01 14.96 17.11
C VAL A 223 -1.63 13.69 16.53
N GLU A 224 -2.71 13.20 17.15
CA GLU A 224 -3.43 12.04 16.63
C GLU A 224 -4.18 12.39 15.35
N ASN A 225 -3.67 11.91 14.23
CA ASN A 225 -4.21 12.15 12.89
C ASN A 225 -4.45 10.82 12.16
N PRO A 226 -5.27 9.89 12.71
CA PRO A 226 -5.46 8.57 12.14
C PRO A 226 -6.05 8.64 10.72
N THR A 227 -5.53 7.80 9.85
CA THR A 227 -5.96 7.69 8.46
C THR A 227 -6.34 6.27 8.12
N ALA A 228 -7.28 6.10 7.19
CA ALA A 228 -7.54 4.80 6.60
C ALA A 228 -6.28 4.26 5.92
N ILE A 229 -5.91 3.04 6.29
CA ILE A 229 -4.80 2.31 5.67
C ILE A 229 -5.04 2.28 4.15
N THR A 230 -4.02 2.66 3.40
CA THR A 230 -4.13 2.80 1.95
C THR A 230 -4.05 1.44 1.27
N ASP A 231 -5.01 1.17 0.37
CA ASP A 231 -4.88 0.08 -0.59
C ASP A 231 -3.72 0.38 -1.57
N LEU A 232 -2.76 -0.53 -1.65
CA LEU A 232 -1.58 -0.40 -2.50
C LEU A 232 -1.78 -0.99 -3.89
N ARG A 233 -2.81 -1.80 -4.14
CA ARG A 233 -3.04 -2.39 -5.46
C ARG A 233 -3.06 -1.34 -6.59
N PRO A 234 -3.71 -0.17 -6.43
CA PRO A 234 -3.74 0.82 -7.49
C PRO A 234 -2.55 1.79 -7.47
N VAL A 235 -1.49 1.56 -6.68
CA VAL A 235 -0.41 2.54 -6.46
C VAL A 235 0.29 2.96 -7.76
N ARG A 236 0.48 2.05 -8.73
CA ARG A 236 1.13 2.38 -10.02
C ARG A 236 0.33 3.40 -10.84
N PHE A 237 -0.98 3.48 -10.60
CA PHE A 237 -1.88 4.37 -11.32
C PHE A 237 -2.03 5.73 -10.66
N GLN A 238 -1.62 5.90 -9.39
CA GLN A 238 -1.76 7.16 -8.67
C GLN A 238 -0.87 8.25 -9.28
N VAL A 239 -1.35 9.51 -9.29
CA VAL A 239 -0.52 10.67 -9.67
C VAL A 239 0.35 11.12 -8.50
N ASN A 240 -0.20 11.11 -7.28
CA ASN A 240 0.51 11.47 -6.06
C ASN A 240 0.49 10.33 -5.04
N LEU A 241 1.53 10.26 -4.22
CA LEU A 241 1.56 9.47 -3.00
C LEU A 241 1.03 10.30 -1.82
N HIS A 242 0.69 9.61 -0.73
CA HIS A 242 0.07 10.14 0.49
C HIS A 242 -1.32 10.75 0.25
N LYS A 243 -2.12 10.84 1.33
CA LYS A 243 -3.46 11.42 1.26
C LYS A 243 -3.39 12.93 0.96
N ALA A 244 -2.40 13.63 1.50
CA ALA A 244 -2.16 15.07 1.30
C ALA A 244 -1.38 15.41 0.02
N ALA A 245 -1.22 14.46 -0.91
CA ALA A 245 -0.50 14.63 -2.17
C ALA A 245 0.94 15.18 -2.01
N THR A 246 1.63 14.84 -0.92
CA THR A 246 2.95 15.42 -0.57
C THR A 246 4.05 15.06 -1.56
N VAL A 247 3.93 13.92 -2.25
CA VAL A 247 4.95 13.38 -3.16
C VAL A 247 4.30 13.01 -4.50
N ARG A 248 4.91 13.39 -5.63
CA ARG A 248 4.56 12.90 -6.97
C ARG A 248 4.97 11.43 -7.09
N ASN A 249 4.08 10.62 -7.64
CA ASN A 249 4.32 9.20 -7.76
C ASN A 249 5.28 8.89 -8.92
N GLY A 250 6.05 7.83 -8.75
CA GLY A 250 7.03 7.32 -9.69
C GLY A 250 7.74 6.12 -9.05
N LEU A 251 8.44 5.30 -9.82
CA LEU A 251 9.13 4.14 -9.26
C LEU A 251 10.25 4.56 -8.30
N VAL A 252 11.13 5.49 -8.72
CA VAL A 252 12.21 6.00 -7.87
C VAL A 252 11.67 6.84 -6.69
N PRO A 253 10.72 7.78 -6.86
CA PRO A 253 10.06 8.43 -5.74
C PRO A 253 9.43 7.47 -4.72
N LEU A 254 8.84 6.36 -5.18
CA LEU A 254 8.29 5.33 -4.31
C LEU A 254 9.39 4.59 -3.53
N ALA A 255 10.51 4.23 -4.19
CA ALA A 255 11.65 3.61 -3.52
C ALA A 255 12.25 4.52 -2.43
N ILE A 256 12.46 5.81 -2.74
CA ILE A 256 12.91 6.81 -1.76
C ILE A 256 11.89 6.95 -0.62
N ARG A 257 10.59 6.95 -0.92
CA ARG A 257 9.55 7.02 0.11
C ARG A 257 9.60 5.82 1.06
N ILE A 258 9.83 4.62 0.53
CA ILE A 258 9.96 3.37 1.32
C ILE A 258 11.25 3.39 2.14
N GLU A 259 12.39 3.73 1.54
CA GLU A 259 13.67 3.84 2.23
C GLU A 259 13.58 4.81 3.42
N THR A 260 13.08 6.02 3.17
CA THR A 260 12.91 7.03 4.22
C THR A 260 11.82 6.66 5.23
N LEU A 261 10.82 5.85 4.86
CA LEU A 261 9.88 5.28 5.83
C LEU A 261 10.63 4.41 6.83
N CYS A 262 11.35 3.40 6.34
CA CYS A 262 12.11 2.45 7.15
C CYS A 262 13.06 3.18 8.11
N ILE A 263 13.82 4.16 7.60
CA ILE A 263 14.74 4.95 8.43
C ILE A 263 13.99 5.66 9.57
N THR A 264 12.92 6.39 9.25
CA THR A 264 12.19 7.15 10.27
C THR A 264 11.43 6.27 11.25
N SER A 265 10.92 5.11 10.82
CA SER A 265 10.24 4.13 11.68
C SER A 265 11.21 3.41 12.64
N LEU A 266 12.50 3.43 12.34
CA LEU A 266 13.57 2.89 13.20
C LEU A 266 14.32 3.99 13.96
N GLY A 267 13.68 5.16 14.12
CA GLY A 267 14.24 6.28 14.89
C GLY A 267 15.53 6.86 14.29
N GLU A 268 15.70 6.76 12.97
CA GLU A 268 16.91 7.22 12.25
C GLU A 268 18.20 6.54 12.71
N SER A 269 18.12 5.35 13.30
CA SER A 269 19.30 4.61 13.77
C SER A 269 19.94 3.74 12.69
N HIS A 270 19.16 3.33 11.70
CA HIS A 270 19.56 2.40 10.64
C HIS A 270 18.85 2.74 9.34
N ARG A 271 19.38 2.25 8.22
CA ARG A 271 18.71 2.26 6.91
C ARG A 271 18.53 0.84 6.35
N PRO A 272 17.50 0.60 5.52
CA PRO A 272 17.44 -0.65 4.76
C PRO A 272 18.59 -0.70 3.74
N PRO A 273 19.01 -1.91 3.31
CA PRO A 273 19.69 -2.05 2.03
C PRO A 273 18.83 -1.43 0.92
N ARG A 274 19.46 -0.69 -0.01
CA ARG A 274 18.71 0.04 -1.05
C ARG A 274 17.98 -0.91 -2.01
N GLU A 275 18.53 -2.11 -2.19
CA GLU A 275 17.90 -3.20 -2.92
C GLU A 275 16.56 -3.60 -2.31
N VAL A 276 16.43 -3.59 -0.97
CA VAL A 276 15.17 -3.89 -0.29
C VAL A 276 14.14 -2.81 -0.57
N ALA A 277 14.52 -1.53 -0.45
CA ALA A 277 13.61 -0.42 -0.72
C ALA A 277 13.14 -0.39 -2.19
N LEU A 278 14.07 -0.63 -3.13
CA LEU A 278 13.76 -0.68 -4.55
C LEU A 278 12.91 -1.90 -4.91
N GLY A 279 13.27 -3.08 -4.39
CA GLY A 279 12.52 -4.31 -4.59
C GLY A 279 11.08 -4.20 -4.07
N LEU A 280 10.90 -3.63 -2.86
CA LEU A 280 9.56 -3.32 -2.34
C LEU A 280 8.80 -2.37 -3.26
N ALA A 281 9.44 -1.33 -3.81
CA ALA A 281 8.78 -0.40 -4.74
C ALA A 281 8.32 -1.09 -6.03
N LEU A 282 9.14 -2.00 -6.58
CA LEU A 282 8.79 -2.82 -7.74
C LEU A 282 7.60 -3.74 -7.43
N TYR A 283 7.69 -4.50 -6.33
CA TYR A 283 6.64 -5.44 -5.92
C TYR A 283 5.31 -4.74 -5.61
N VAL A 284 5.36 -3.61 -4.91
CA VAL A 284 4.16 -2.81 -4.61
C VAL A 284 3.52 -2.26 -5.89
N ARG A 285 4.31 -1.91 -6.91
CA ARG A 285 3.77 -1.46 -8.20
C ARG A 285 3.20 -2.60 -9.04
N SER A 286 3.70 -3.83 -8.92
CA SER A 286 3.21 -4.97 -9.71
C SER A 286 1.77 -5.37 -9.35
N PHE A 287 1.29 -5.06 -8.15
CA PHE A 287 -0.10 -5.34 -7.74
C PHE A 287 -1.16 -4.77 -8.70
N GLY A 288 -0.85 -3.66 -9.38
CA GLY A 288 -1.81 -3.05 -10.32
C GLY A 288 -2.02 -3.87 -11.60
N GLU A 289 -1.17 -4.86 -11.87
CA GLU A 289 -1.34 -5.79 -13.00
C GLU A 289 -2.51 -6.73 -12.78
N GLU A 290 -2.78 -7.12 -11.53
CA GLU A 290 -3.88 -8.02 -11.17
C GLU A 290 -5.27 -7.37 -11.32
N LEU A 291 -5.34 -6.04 -11.40
CA LEU A 291 -6.61 -5.31 -11.45
C LEU A 291 -7.30 -5.40 -12.83
N GLY A 292 -6.55 -5.72 -13.91
CA GLY A 292 -7.08 -5.81 -15.29
C GLY A 292 -7.65 -4.48 -15.81
N PRO A 293 -7.89 -4.24 -17.11
CA PRO A 293 -8.42 -2.96 -17.59
C PRO A 293 -9.86 -2.67 -17.08
N PRO A 294 -10.32 -1.40 -17.07
CA PRO A 294 -11.71 -1.10 -16.74
C PRO A 294 -12.62 -1.50 -17.92
N GLU A 295 -13.35 -2.62 -17.80
CA GLU A 295 -14.12 -3.22 -18.91
C GLU A 295 -15.60 -2.76 -18.99
N ALA A 296 -16.07 -1.92 -18.07
CA ALA A 296 -17.49 -1.60 -17.99
C ALA A 296 -17.94 -0.51 -18.98
N ALA A 297 -18.87 -0.86 -19.88
CA ALA A 297 -19.56 0.07 -20.78
C ALA A 297 -21.02 0.32 -20.34
N GLY A 298 -21.68 1.29 -20.98
CA GLY A 298 -23.11 1.58 -20.77
C GLY A 298 -23.39 2.73 -19.79
N ARG A 299 -24.65 2.80 -19.33
CA ARG A 299 -25.19 3.93 -18.56
C ARG A 299 -24.35 4.34 -17.36
N GLY A 300 -23.83 3.37 -16.60
CA GLY A 300 -22.98 3.64 -15.43
C GLY A 300 -21.68 4.39 -15.78
N ARG A 301 -21.06 4.06 -16.92
CA ARG A 301 -19.86 4.76 -17.41
C ARG A 301 -20.18 6.19 -17.88
N GLU A 302 -21.35 6.41 -18.49
CA GLU A 302 -21.80 7.76 -18.88
C GLU A 302 -22.03 8.64 -17.64
N VAL A 303 -22.73 8.11 -16.64
CA VAL A 303 -22.93 8.81 -15.35
C VAL A 303 -21.57 9.09 -14.71
N PHE A 304 -20.67 8.11 -14.66
CA PHE A 304 -19.32 8.31 -14.13
C PHE A 304 -18.56 9.43 -14.87
N SER A 305 -18.57 9.42 -16.20
CA SER A 305 -17.86 10.44 -16.99
C SER A 305 -18.39 11.85 -16.72
N ARG A 306 -19.70 11.99 -16.53
CA ARG A 306 -20.35 13.28 -16.27
C ARG A 306 -20.10 13.78 -14.85
N GLU A 307 -20.18 12.89 -13.86
CA GLU A 307 -20.21 13.25 -12.44
C GLU A 307 -18.83 13.16 -11.76
N CYS A 308 -17.99 12.22 -12.18
CA CYS A 308 -16.72 11.87 -11.53
C CYS A 308 -15.51 12.13 -12.42
N GLY A 309 -15.71 12.15 -13.75
CA GLY A 309 -14.64 12.23 -14.76
C GLY A 309 -13.77 13.48 -14.68
N GLY A 310 -14.26 14.57 -14.07
CA GLY A 310 -13.47 15.79 -13.86
C GLY A 310 -12.26 15.60 -12.93
N CYS A 311 -12.32 14.64 -12.01
CA CYS A 311 -11.20 14.28 -11.13
C CYS A 311 -10.66 12.87 -11.42
N HIS A 312 -11.53 11.92 -11.78
CA HIS A 312 -11.16 10.52 -12.00
C HIS A 312 -11.19 10.16 -13.48
N ALA A 313 -10.04 10.31 -14.15
CA ALA A 313 -9.91 10.11 -15.59
C ALA A 313 -8.77 9.16 -15.95
N GLY A 314 -8.70 8.82 -17.25
CA GLY A 314 -7.64 8.00 -17.83
C GLY A 314 -7.64 6.55 -17.34
N GLU A 315 -6.56 5.83 -17.66
CA GLU A 315 -6.36 4.42 -17.29
C GLU A 315 -6.43 4.19 -15.77
N GLY A 316 -5.89 5.14 -15.01
CA GLY A 316 -5.84 5.07 -13.56
C GLY A 316 -7.13 5.48 -12.84
N LEU A 317 -8.12 6.03 -13.54
CA LEU A 317 -9.32 6.63 -12.93
C LEU A 317 -8.95 7.54 -11.75
N THR A 318 -8.00 8.44 -12.00
CA THR A 318 -7.38 9.34 -11.02
C THR A 318 -7.05 10.66 -11.70
N GLY A 319 -6.62 11.66 -10.93
CA GLY A 319 -6.23 12.96 -11.47
C GLY A 319 -5.17 13.65 -10.61
N PRO A 320 -4.81 14.90 -10.98
CA PRO A 320 -3.97 15.75 -10.14
C PRO A 320 -4.63 15.98 -8.77
N ALA A 321 -3.83 16.39 -7.79
CA ALA A 321 -4.34 16.79 -6.48
C ALA A 321 -5.34 17.95 -6.60
N VAL A 322 -6.38 17.93 -5.77
CA VAL A 322 -7.44 18.95 -5.75
C VAL A 322 -7.34 19.80 -4.49
N PRO A 323 -7.75 21.08 -4.51
CA PRO A 323 -7.76 21.92 -3.31
C PRO A 323 -8.57 21.28 -2.18
N LEU A 324 -8.15 21.45 -0.93
CA LEU A 324 -8.89 20.90 0.23
C LEU A 324 -10.35 21.34 0.25
N ALA A 325 -10.66 22.56 -0.18
CA ALA A 325 -12.05 23.04 -0.27
C ALA A 325 -12.96 22.20 -1.18
N ALA A 326 -12.40 21.44 -2.13
CA ALA A 326 -13.14 20.52 -2.99
C ALA A 326 -13.44 19.18 -2.30
N VAL A 327 -12.74 18.86 -1.21
CA VAL A 327 -12.90 17.64 -0.41
C VAL A 327 -13.48 18.01 0.96
N ARG A 328 -14.72 17.61 1.21
CA ARG A 328 -15.42 17.78 2.46
C ARG A 328 -15.29 16.52 3.30
N GLY A 329 -14.74 16.58 4.51
CA GLY A 329 -14.62 15.39 5.35
C GLY A 329 -13.69 15.65 6.53
N ASN A 330 -13.63 14.71 7.47
CA ASN A 330 -12.73 14.83 8.61
C ASN A 330 -11.45 14.06 8.28
N ALA A 331 -10.43 14.76 7.80
CA ALA A 331 -9.14 14.16 7.53
C ALA A 331 -8.01 15.04 8.07
N PRO A 332 -7.77 15.01 9.39
CA PRO A 332 -6.78 15.87 10.06
C PRO A 332 -5.39 15.82 9.41
N ILE A 333 -5.02 14.65 8.87
CA ILE A 333 -3.77 14.47 8.12
C ILE A 333 -3.59 15.43 6.93
N LEU A 334 -4.68 15.89 6.32
CA LEU A 334 -4.64 16.81 5.17
C LEU A 334 -4.29 18.23 5.61
N GLU A 335 -4.55 18.56 6.88
CA GLU A 335 -4.29 19.86 7.49
C GLU A 335 -3.04 19.86 8.38
N SER A 336 -2.53 18.67 8.74
CA SER A 336 -1.31 18.54 9.54
C SER A 336 -0.13 19.32 8.91
N PRO A 337 0.54 20.21 9.67
CA PRO A 337 1.74 20.91 9.22
C PRO A 337 2.86 19.98 8.74
N GLU A 338 2.87 18.72 9.18
CA GLU A 338 3.83 17.72 8.74
C GLU A 338 3.61 17.23 7.32
N ARG A 339 2.39 17.34 6.76
CA ARG A 339 2.03 16.67 5.51
C ARG A 339 1.30 17.56 4.52
N THR A 340 0.63 18.61 5.01
CA THR A 340 -0.27 19.42 4.19
C THR A 340 0.45 20.05 3.01
N THR A 341 -0.29 20.14 1.91
CA THR A 341 0.09 20.86 0.69
C THR A 341 -1.00 21.87 0.30
N GLY A 342 -2.04 22.03 1.12
CA GLY A 342 -3.28 22.71 0.72
C GLY A 342 -4.12 21.93 -0.30
N THR A 343 -3.73 20.70 -0.64
CA THR A 343 -4.45 19.83 -1.58
C THR A 343 -4.62 18.41 -1.03
N ALA A 344 -5.60 17.69 -1.57
CA ALA A 344 -5.84 16.28 -1.33
C ALA A 344 -5.52 15.49 -2.61
N ARG A 345 -4.91 14.32 -2.45
CA ARG A 345 -4.73 13.38 -3.55
C ARG A 345 -6.10 12.86 -4.00
N VAL A 346 -6.38 12.93 -5.30
CA VAL A 346 -7.45 12.15 -5.92
C VAL A 346 -7.01 10.68 -5.98
N PRO A 347 -7.67 9.74 -5.27
CA PRO A 347 -7.26 8.35 -5.30
C PRO A 347 -7.70 7.67 -6.60
N SER A 348 -6.84 6.83 -7.18
CA SER A 348 -7.28 5.87 -8.22
C SER A 348 -8.49 5.04 -7.76
N LEU A 349 -9.44 4.83 -8.66
CA LEU A 349 -10.63 4.00 -8.45
C LEU A 349 -10.44 2.55 -8.94
N ARG A 350 -9.24 2.19 -9.37
CA ARG A 350 -8.87 0.79 -9.66
C ARG A 350 -8.90 0.00 -8.35
N GLY A 351 -9.51 -1.18 -8.33
CA GLY A 351 -9.76 -1.94 -7.11
C GLY A 351 -10.76 -1.32 -6.14
N VAL A 352 -11.58 -0.35 -6.55
CA VAL A 352 -12.53 0.28 -5.61
C VAL A 352 -13.69 -0.63 -5.24
N SER A 353 -14.00 -1.64 -6.07
CA SER A 353 -15.14 -2.55 -5.88
C SER A 353 -15.15 -3.26 -4.51
N ASP A 354 -13.97 -3.56 -3.97
CA ASP A 354 -13.79 -4.29 -2.71
C ASP A 354 -12.84 -3.57 -1.73
N ARG A 355 -12.47 -2.31 -2.03
CA ARG A 355 -11.64 -1.48 -1.17
C ARG A 355 -12.48 -0.83 -0.08
N VAL A 356 -12.18 -1.16 1.17
CA VAL A 356 -12.83 -0.56 2.34
C VAL A 356 -11.83 -0.38 3.50
N PRO A 357 -12.02 0.62 4.38
CA PRO A 357 -12.94 1.74 4.21
C PRO A 357 -12.44 2.75 3.15
N LEU A 358 -13.36 3.57 2.65
CA LEU A 358 -13.09 4.62 1.67
C LEU A 358 -12.84 5.97 2.35
N LEU A 359 -12.29 6.91 1.59
CA LEU A 359 -11.88 8.27 2.02
C LEU A 359 -10.60 8.28 2.87
N SER A 360 -10.21 9.46 3.35
CA SER A 360 -8.91 9.68 3.99
C SER A 360 -8.88 9.18 5.42
N ALA A 361 -9.95 9.42 6.19
CA ALA A 361 -10.07 8.87 7.54
C ALA A 361 -10.89 7.58 7.59
N GLY A 362 -11.47 7.11 6.49
CA GLY A 362 -12.23 5.86 6.48
C GLY A 362 -13.68 6.05 6.91
N GLU A 363 -14.27 7.19 6.56
CA GLU A 363 -15.63 7.58 6.97
C GLU A 363 -16.73 6.90 6.15
N ALA A 364 -16.39 6.36 4.98
CA ALA A 364 -17.32 5.63 4.12
C ALA A 364 -16.98 4.12 4.15
N PRO A 365 -17.80 3.28 4.83
CA PRO A 365 -17.54 1.84 4.92
C PRO A 365 -17.83 1.08 3.62
N SER A 366 -18.49 1.70 2.64
CA SER A 366 -18.81 1.08 1.35
C SER A 366 -19.05 2.14 0.26
N LEU A 367 -19.15 1.70 -1.00
CA LEU A 367 -19.52 2.55 -2.13
C LEU A 367 -20.94 3.13 -1.99
N GLU A 368 -21.88 2.33 -1.46
CA GLU A 368 -23.25 2.75 -1.19
C GLU A 368 -23.29 3.84 -0.13
N ALA A 369 -22.50 3.69 0.93
CA ALA A 369 -22.40 4.68 1.99
C ALA A 369 -21.72 5.99 1.54
N LEU A 370 -20.82 5.92 0.54
CA LEU A 370 -20.19 7.08 -0.09
C LEU A 370 -21.18 7.84 -0.99
N LEU A 371 -21.96 7.09 -1.78
CA LEU A 371 -22.89 7.64 -2.77
C LEU A 371 -24.31 7.84 -2.21
N ALA A 372 -24.56 7.61 -0.93
CA ALA A 372 -25.88 7.81 -0.32
C ALA A 372 -26.35 9.28 -0.48
N PRO A 373 -27.66 9.54 -0.65
CA PRO A 373 -28.17 10.90 -0.69
C PRO A 373 -27.78 11.68 0.57
N LEU A 374 -27.39 12.94 0.40
CA LEU A 374 -27.09 13.79 1.54
C LEU A 374 -28.40 14.18 2.23
N MET A 375 -28.54 13.79 3.50
CA MET A 375 -29.68 14.21 4.31
C MET A 375 -29.60 15.72 4.61
N PRO A 376 -30.73 16.44 4.71
CA PRO A 376 -30.72 17.84 5.12
C PRO A 376 -29.95 18.05 6.43
N GLY A 377 -28.98 18.97 6.42
CA GLY A 377 -28.14 19.28 7.58
C GLY A 377 -26.96 18.33 7.83
N ALA A 378 -26.84 17.22 7.08
CA ALA A 378 -25.68 16.34 7.19
C ALA A 378 -24.46 16.92 6.47
N ALA A 379 -23.28 16.76 7.06
CA ALA A 379 -22.02 17.07 6.38
C ALA A 379 -21.72 16.00 5.29
N PRO A 380 -21.23 16.40 4.10
CA PRO A 380 -20.83 15.44 3.07
C PRO A 380 -19.67 14.57 3.53
N ARG A 381 -19.67 13.30 3.10
CA ARG A 381 -18.56 12.36 3.28
C ARG A 381 -17.64 12.41 2.05
N GLY A 382 -16.46 13.01 2.19
CA GLY A 382 -15.49 13.17 1.10
C GLY A 382 -15.83 14.30 0.14
N HIS A 383 -16.95 14.23 -0.57
CA HIS A 383 -17.40 15.26 -1.51
C HIS A 383 -18.89 15.08 -1.82
N THR A 384 -19.51 16.05 -2.50
CA THR A 384 -20.94 15.99 -2.86
C THR A 384 -21.21 15.27 -4.18
N PHE A 385 -20.20 15.00 -5.01
CA PHE A 385 -20.37 14.33 -6.30
C PHE A 385 -21.04 12.95 -6.14
N GLY A 386 -22.02 12.67 -6.99
CA GLY A 386 -22.79 11.42 -6.97
C GLY A 386 -23.91 11.33 -5.92
N GLN A 387 -23.96 12.25 -4.93
CA GLN A 387 -24.98 12.18 -3.87
C GLN A 387 -26.35 12.70 -4.31
N ALA A 388 -26.37 13.61 -5.28
CA ALA A 388 -27.59 14.21 -5.85
C ALA A 388 -28.21 13.43 -7.04
N LEU A 389 -27.71 12.23 -7.34
CA LEU A 389 -28.19 11.43 -8.47
C LEU A 389 -29.61 10.90 -8.26
N SER A 390 -30.33 10.61 -9.35
CA SER A 390 -31.55 9.79 -9.27
C SER A 390 -31.22 8.39 -8.76
N SER A 391 -32.24 7.62 -8.33
CA SER A 391 -32.07 6.22 -7.94
C SER A 391 -31.40 5.40 -9.04
N ASP A 392 -31.81 5.61 -10.29
CA ASP A 392 -31.42 4.80 -11.44
C ASP A 392 -29.99 5.12 -11.88
N ASP A 393 -29.62 6.41 -11.88
CA ASP A 393 -28.24 6.84 -12.17
C ASP A 393 -27.28 6.36 -11.08
N ARG A 394 -27.70 6.41 -9.82
CA ARG A 394 -26.89 5.92 -8.69
C ARG A 394 -26.69 4.41 -8.75
N ALA A 395 -27.74 3.65 -9.06
CA ALA A 395 -27.65 2.20 -9.24
C ALA A 395 -26.72 1.84 -10.40
N SER A 396 -26.83 2.56 -11.53
CA SER A 396 -25.96 2.39 -12.69
C SER A 396 -24.51 2.72 -12.38
N LEU A 397 -24.25 3.80 -11.65
CA LEU A 397 -22.91 4.19 -11.20
C LEU A 397 -22.31 3.16 -10.25
N LEU A 398 -23.08 2.65 -9.28
CA LEU A 398 -22.63 1.60 -8.37
C LEU A 398 -22.26 0.31 -9.13
N ALA A 399 -23.07 -0.09 -10.12
CA ALA A 399 -22.75 -1.25 -10.96
C ALA A 399 -21.42 -1.06 -11.71
N TYR A 400 -21.19 0.14 -12.26
CA TYR A 400 -19.92 0.48 -12.91
C TYR A 400 -18.73 0.42 -11.93
N LEU A 401 -18.84 1.04 -10.75
CA LEU A 401 -17.75 1.05 -9.75
C LEU A 401 -17.44 -0.35 -9.20
N ARG A 402 -18.44 -1.23 -9.07
CA ARG A 402 -18.25 -2.62 -8.66
C ARG A 402 -17.54 -3.48 -9.71
N ALA A 403 -17.56 -3.06 -10.97
CA ALA A 403 -16.80 -3.71 -12.04
C ALA A 403 -15.32 -3.27 -12.07
N LEU A 404 -14.95 -2.21 -11.32
CA LEU A 404 -13.57 -1.76 -11.20
C LEU A 404 -12.83 -2.60 -10.15
N LYS A 405 -12.36 -3.76 -10.60
CA LYS A 405 -11.51 -4.66 -9.82
C LYS A 405 -10.11 -4.12 -9.60
#